data_AF-A0A975H492-F1
#
_entry.id   AF-A0A975H492-F1
#
_cell.length_a   1.000
_cell.length_b   1.000
_cell.length_c   1.000
_cell.angle_alpha   90.00
_cell.angle_beta   90.00
_cell.angle_gamma   90.00
#
_symmetry.space_group_name_H-M   'P 1'
#
loop_
_entity.id
_entity.type
_entity.pdbx_description
1 polymer ?
#
loop_
_entity_poly.entity_id
_entity_poly.type
_entity_poly.pdbx_seq_one_letter_code
_entity_poly.pdbx_strand_id
1 'polypeptide(L)'
;MKLAEALLIRADQKKKILPLRERIAQNALAQEGDAPREDVAKLIAECFAVIAEQQALVLKIDAANAAAKLPDGRPLAQLLAERDVLMQQHSVLKSE
;
A
#
# COMPACT_ATOMS: atom_id res chain seq x y z
N MET A 1 17.88 -1.71 -1.93
CA MET A 1 16.76 -0.85 -1.52
C MET A 1 16.75 -0.77 0.00
N LYS A 2 16.74 0.45 0.55
CA LYS A 2 16.60 0.69 1.99
C LYS A 2 15.14 0.48 2.42
N LEU A 3 14.90 0.15 3.69
CA LEU A 3 13.54 -0.01 4.24
C LEU A 3 12.68 1.24 4.02
N ALA A 4 13.26 2.44 4.17
CA ALA A 4 12.57 3.70 3.93
C ALA A 4 12.11 3.87 2.47
N GLU A 5 12.96 3.49 1.50
CA GLU A 5 12.61 3.53 0.07
C GLU A 5 11.47 2.54 -0.22
N ALA A 6 11.52 1.34 0.37
CA ALA A 6 10.49 0.33 0.24
C ALA A 6 9.13 0.83 0.76
N LEU A 7 9.13 1.50 1.92
CA LEU A 7 7.92 2.07 2.51
C LEU A 7 7.32 3.18 1.64
N LEU A 8 8.16 4.01 1.02
CA LEU A 8 7.73 5.06 0.10
C LEU A 8 7.07 4.46 -1.15
N ILE A 9 7.73 3.49 -1.79
CA ILE A 9 7.20 2.81 -2.98
C ILE A 9 5.86 2.12 -2.65
N ARG A 10 5.73 1.50 -1.47
CA ARG A 10 4.46 0.87 -1.03
C ARG A 10 3.33 1.89 -0.95
N ALA A 11 3.62 3.07 -0.39
CA ALA A 11 2.65 4.15 -0.28
C ALA A 11 2.21 4.65 -1.67
N ASP A 12 3.15 4.81 -2.59
CA ASP A 12 2.87 5.26 -3.95
C ASP A 12 2.08 4.22 -4.76
N GLN A 13 2.42 2.94 -4.66
CA GLN A 13 1.64 1.84 -5.27
C GLN A 13 0.20 1.82 -4.74
N LYS A 14 -0.01 2.03 -3.43
CA LYS A 14 -1.36 2.10 -2.86
C LYS A 14 -2.16 3.26 -3.45
N LYS A 15 -1.51 4.42 -3.68
CA LYS A 15 -2.14 5.58 -4.34
C LYS A 15 -2.47 5.30 -5.81
N LYS A 16 -1.62 4.55 -6.54
CA LYS A 16 -1.84 4.20 -7.96
C LYS A 16 -3.02 3.24 -8.18
N ILE A 17 -3.32 2.36 -7.23
CA ILE A 17 -4.42 1.40 -7.36
C ILE A 17 -5.78 2.12 -7.44
N LEU A 18 -5.98 3.23 -6.73
CA LEU A 18 -7.27 3.90 -6.65
C LEU A 18 -7.72 4.47 -8.02
N PRO A 19 -6.92 5.29 -8.73
CA PRO A 19 -7.25 5.74 -10.08
C PRO A 19 -7.49 4.62 -11.09
N LEU A 20 -6.74 3.51 -10.99
CA LEU A 20 -6.95 2.35 -11.86
C LEU A 20 -8.34 1.72 -11.63
N ARG A 21 -8.76 1.59 -10.38
CA ARG A 21 -10.11 1.10 -10.04
C ARG A 21 -11.21 2.01 -10.57
N GLU A 22 -11.03 3.32 -10.46
CA GLU A 22 -11.98 4.31 -10.99
C GLU A 22 -12.09 4.23 -12.51
N ARG A 23 -10.95 4.16 -13.23
CA ARG A 23 -10.91 4.00 -14.69
C ARG A 23 -11.56 2.69 -15.15
N ILE A 24 -11.32 1.59 -14.45
CA ILE A 24 -11.98 0.29 -14.73
C ILE A 24 -13.50 0.45 -14.61
N ALA A 25 -14.00 1.03 -13.52
CA ALA A 25 -15.43 1.20 -13.30
C ALA A 25 -16.08 2.10 -14.37
N GLN A 26 -15.42 3.20 -14.74
CA GLN A 26 -15.92 4.12 -15.76
C GLN A 26 -16.01 3.46 -17.15
N ASN A 27 -14.99 2.68 -17.54
CA ASN A 27 -14.95 2.05 -18.87
C ASN A 27 -15.77 0.74 -18.93
N ALA A 28 -16.07 0.11 -17.80
CA ALA A 28 -16.95 -1.06 -17.73
C ALA A 28 -18.45 -0.72 -17.88
N LEU A 29 -18.83 0.54 -17.63
CA LEU A 29 -20.21 1.04 -17.69
C LEU A 29 -20.55 1.74 -19.01
N ALA A 30 -19.88 1.41 -20.12
CA ALA A 30 -20.12 2.04 -21.42
C ALA A 30 -21.59 1.87 -21.85
N GLN A 31 -22.21 2.97 -22.31
CA GLN A 31 -23.60 2.99 -22.76
C GLN A 31 -23.73 2.36 -24.16
N GLU A 32 -24.94 1.91 -24.48
CA GLU A 32 -25.25 1.27 -25.75
C GLU A 32 -24.93 2.22 -26.93
N GLY A 33 -23.95 1.84 -27.75
CA GLY A 33 -23.50 2.64 -28.90
C GLY A 33 -22.22 3.45 -28.69
N ASP A 34 -21.66 3.51 -27.46
CA ASP A 34 -20.38 4.17 -27.20
C ASP A 34 -19.29 3.13 -26.85
N ALA A 35 -18.14 3.23 -27.50
CA ALA A 35 -17.03 2.31 -27.21
C ALA A 35 -16.31 2.77 -25.93
N PRO A 36 -15.87 1.84 -25.06
CA PRO A 36 -15.02 2.18 -23.94
C PRO A 36 -13.82 3.01 -24.41
N ARG A 37 -13.53 4.12 -23.72
CA ARG A 37 -12.39 4.98 -24.06
C ARG A 37 -11.06 4.25 -23.89
N GLU A 38 -11.05 3.27 -23.00
CA GLU A 38 -9.90 2.45 -22.67
C GLU A 38 -10.27 0.96 -22.66
N ASP A 39 -9.30 0.12 -22.97
CA ASP A 39 -9.44 -1.32 -22.88
C ASP A 39 -9.48 -1.78 -21.40
N VAL A 40 -10.67 -2.16 -20.95
CA VAL A 40 -10.92 -2.60 -19.57
C VAL A 40 -10.05 -3.80 -19.19
N ALA A 41 -9.78 -4.72 -20.12
CA ALA A 41 -8.95 -5.89 -19.83
C ALA A 41 -7.50 -5.49 -19.57
N LYS A 42 -6.98 -4.50 -20.32
CA LYS A 42 -5.64 -3.94 -20.07
C LYS A 42 -5.57 -3.22 -18.73
N LEU A 43 -6.58 -2.41 -18.38
CA LEU A 43 -6.64 -1.71 -17.09
C LEU A 43 -6.67 -2.69 -15.91
N ILE A 44 -7.43 -3.78 -16.02
CA ILE A 44 -7.48 -4.84 -15.01
C ILE A 44 -6.10 -5.50 -14.88
N ALA A 45 -5.47 -5.86 -15.99
CA ALA A 45 -4.13 -6.46 -15.99
C ALA A 45 -3.08 -5.54 -15.35
N GLU A 46 -3.11 -4.25 -15.66
CA GLU A 46 -2.24 -3.23 -15.04
C GLU A 46 -2.48 -3.15 -13.52
N CYS A 47 -3.75 -3.07 -13.10
CA CYS A 47 -4.12 -3.03 -11.68
C CYS A 47 -3.62 -4.27 -10.93
N PHE A 48 -3.79 -5.46 -11.51
CA PHE A 48 -3.32 -6.72 -10.91
C PHE A 48 -1.80 -6.80 -10.82
N ALA A 49 -1.08 -6.30 -11.82
CA ALA A 49 0.37 -6.21 -11.77
C ALA A 49 0.83 -5.33 -10.60
N VAL A 50 0.23 -4.14 -10.43
CA VAL A 50 0.55 -3.24 -9.30
C VAL A 50 0.23 -3.88 -7.95
N ILE A 51 -0.88 -4.63 -7.84
CA ILE A 51 -1.24 -5.35 -6.61
C ILE A 51 -0.22 -6.45 -6.30
N ALA A 52 0.22 -7.22 -7.30
CA ALA A 52 1.22 -8.27 -7.12
C ALA A 52 2.58 -7.69 -6.69
N GLU A 53 3.01 -6.58 -7.29
CA GLU A 53 4.22 -5.87 -6.87
C GLU A 53 4.10 -5.34 -5.43
N GLN A 54 2.94 -4.79 -5.06
CA GLN A 54 2.68 -4.33 -3.70
C GLN A 54 2.79 -5.48 -2.69
N GLN A 55 2.24 -6.65 -3.01
CA GLN A 55 2.36 -7.84 -2.16
C GLN A 55 3.84 -8.23 -1.96
N ALA A 56 4.61 -8.31 -3.04
CA ALA A 56 6.02 -8.65 -2.98
C ALA A 56 6.82 -7.64 -2.14
N LEU A 57 6.45 -6.37 -2.20
CA LEU A 57 7.07 -5.31 -1.42
C LEU A 57 6.72 -5.39 0.07
N VAL A 58 5.46 -5.68 0.40
CA VAL A 58 5.01 -5.91 1.79
C VAL A 58 5.79 -7.06 2.42
N LEU A 59 5.92 -8.20 1.73
CA LEU A 59 6.67 -9.35 2.24
C LEU A 59 8.14 -9.00 2.53
N LYS A 60 8.79 -8.23 1.65
CA LYS A 60 10.16 -7.76 1.86
C LYS A 60 10.29 -6.82 3.06
N ILE A 61 9.32 -5.92 3.24
CA ILE A 61 9.28 -4.99 4.38
C ILE A 61 9.09 -5.77 5.69
N ASP A 62 8.17 -6.73 5.72
CA ASP A 62 7.88 -7.50 6.92
C ASP A 62 9.07 -8.36 7.33
N ALA A 63 9.73 -9.01 6.36
CA ALA A 63 10.98 -9.74 6.60
C ALA A 63 12.10 -8.83 7.12
N ALA A 64 12.26 -7.64 6.55
CA ALA A 64 13.25 -6.67 7.02
C ALA A 64 12.94 -6.16 8.43
N ASN A 65 11.66 -5.90 8.75
CA ASN A 65 11.25 -5.48 10.09
C ASN A 65 11.47 -6.56 11.14
N ALA A 66 11.19 -7.83 10.80
CA ALA A 66 11.39 -8.96 11.69
C ALA A 66 12.87 -9.22 11.99
N ALA A 67 13.75 -9.01 11.00
CA ALA A 67 15.19 -9.23 11.15
C ALA A 67 15.94 -8.05 11.79
N ALA A 68 15.39 -6.84 11.71
CA ALA A 68 16.05 -5.62 12.16
C ALA A 68 16.13 -5.51 13.70
N LYS A 69 17.30 -5.12 14.18
CA LYS A 69 17.56 -4.75 15.58
C LYS A 69 18.12 -3.33 15.65
N LEU A 70 17.81 -2.64 16.73
CA LEU A 70 18.39 -1.34 17.04
C LEU A 70 19.83 -1.49 17.56
N PRO A 71 20.60 -0.39 17.64
CA PRO A 71 21.95 -0.40 18.21
C PRO A 71 22.02 -0.95 19.65
N ASP A 72 20.93 -0.85 20.40
CA ASP A 72 20.79 -1.38 21.76
C ASP A 72 20.30 -2.85 21.80
N GLY A 73 20.17 -3.50 20.65
CA GLY A 73 19.80 -4.90 20.50
C GLY A 73 18.28 -5.18 20.50
N ARG A 74 17.43 -4.18 20.73
CA ARG A 74 15.97 -4.37 20.73
C ARG A 74 15.45 -4.66 19.31
N PRO A 75 14.48 -5.57 19.13
CA PRO A 75 13.86 -5.80 17.82
C PRO A 75 13.09 -4.57 17.35
N LEU A 76 13.17 -4.24 16.06
CA LEU A 76 12.38 -3.13 15.49
C LEU A 76 10.87 -3.36 15.66
N ALA A 77 10.42 -4.61 15.56
CA ALA A 77 9.02 -4.98 15.77
C ALA A 77 8.49 -4.58 17.16
N GLN A 78 9.34 -4.66 18.20
CA GLN A 78 8.97 -4.22 19.55
C GLN A 78 8.68 -2.72 19.57
N LEU A 79 9.55 -1.90 18.98
CA LEU A 79 9.34 -0.45 18.96
C LEU A 79 8.15 -0.01 18.12
N LEU A 80 7.85 -0.73 17.02
CA LEU A 80 6.66 -0.46 16.23
C LEU A 80 5.40 -0.68 17.07
N ALA A 81 5.35 -1.77 17.86
CA ALA A 81 4.24 -2.03 18.77
C ALA A 81 4.12 -0.97 19.88
N GLU A 82 5.24 -0.59 20.51
CA GLU A 82 5.28 0.48 21.53
C GLU A 82 4.77 1.81 20.96
N ARG A 83 5.22 2.18 19.75
CA ARG A 83 4.73 3.36 19.02
C ARG A 83 3.22 3.30 18.79
N ASP A 84 2.70 2.16 18.35
CA ASP A 84 1.28 2.00 18.04
C ASP A 84 0.42 2.17 19.30
N VAL A 85 0.85 1.63 20.44
CA VAL A 85 0.20 1.86 21.74
C VAL A 85 0.20 3.33 22.12
N LEU A 86 1.33 4.02 21.99
CA LEU A 86 1.44 5.45 22.31
C LEU A 86 0.54 6.30 21.40
N MET A 87 0.45 5.97 20.11
CA MET A 87 -0.46 6.66 19.18
C MET A 87 -1.93 6.47 19.58
N GLN A 88 -2.33 5.27 19.99
CA GLN A 88 -3.68 5.00 20.47
C GLN A 88 -3.99 5.79 21.75
N GLN A 89 -3.09 5.76 22.74
CA GLN A 89 -3.23 6.54 23.97
C GLN A 89 -3.36 8.04 23.68
N HIS A 90 -2.52 8.55 22.78
CA HIS A 90 -2.58 9.95 22.35
C HIS A 90 -3.91 10.28 21.65
N SER A 91 -4.44 9.39 20.80
CA SER A 91 -5.75 9.62 20.15
C SER A 91 -6.93 9.65 21.13
N VAL A 92 -6.83 8.96 22.27
CA VAL A 92 -7.86 9.02 23.32
C VAL A 92 -7.84 10.40 24.01
N LEU A 93 -6.66 10.99 24.17
CA LEU A 93 -6.50 12.29 24.83
C LEU A 93 -6.79 13.46 23.88
N LYS A 94 -6.54 13.30 22.58
CA LYS A 94 -7.02 14.21 21.54
C LYS A 94 -8.48 13.89 21.21
N SER A 95 -9.39 14.34 22.05
CA SER A 95 -10.78 14.54 21.62
C SER A 95 -10.82 15.71 20.62
N GLU A 96 -11.26 15.44 19.39
CA GLU A 96 -11.64 16.47 18.39
C GLU A 96 -12.88 17.24 18.83
#